data_AF-A0A543AP12-F1
#
_entry.id   AF-A0A543AP12-F1
#
_cell.length_a   1.000
_cell.length_b   1.000
_cell.length_c   1.000
_cell.angle_alpha   90.00
_cell.angle_beta   90.00
_cell.angle_gamma   90.00
#
_symmetry.space_group_name_H-M   'P 1'
#
loop_
_entity.id
_entity.type
_entity.pdbx_description
1 polymer ?
#
loop_
_entity_poly.entity_id
_entity_poly.type
_entity_poly.pdbx_seq_one_letter_code
_entity_poly.pdbx_strand_id
1 'polypeptide(L)'
;MGVHVVTVAPNLPGPLAARHLVRLGASVTKVESPHGDPAQAFPQWFEALNAGQVRKTLDLKVPEDREQFVELLSGADLLLSSMRPSAADRLGLYDMVARARVAHVEIVGDVEAPNEPGHDLTYQAAAGLLNPPEMPRVPWADVLGGYEATIAALDALREHEHAQKMGIHQAVHRRVGLKQGVDDAAEAFRIGATAPGQILSGAHPQYGMYQTQDGWIAVAAIEPHFHATLTALLGDSRSTLAEHFSKRSTAEWLEFAKQHDLPLDAVEKR
;
A
#
# COMPACT_ATOMS: atom_id res chain seq x y z
N MET A 1 10.26 -18.74 18.44
CA MET A 1 11.48 -18.28 17.73
C MET A 1 11.04 -17.14 16.83
N GLY A 2 11.76 -16.02 16.81
CA GLY A 2 11.37 -14.83 16.05
C GLY A 2 11.94 -14.86 14.64
N VAL A 3 11.19 -14.34 13.67
CA VAL A 3 11.64 -14.17 12.27
C VAL A 3 12.60 -12.99 12.19
N HIS A 4 13.74 -13.16 11.52
CA HIS A 4 14.70 -12.08 11.23
C HIS A 4 14.62 -11.68 9.76
N VAL A 5 14.38 -10.39 9.52
CA VAL A 5 14.22 -9.83 8.18
C VAL A 5 15.31 -8.79 7.93
N VAL A 6 15.89 -8.83 6.74
CA VAL A 6 16.77 -7.78 6.23
C VAL A 6 16.03 -7.05 5.12
N THR A 7 16.13 -5.72 5.07
CA THR A 7 15.56 -4.93 3.98
C THR A 7 16.58 -3.94 3.43
N VAL A 8 16.73 -3.93 2.10
CA VAL A 8 17.49 -2.91 1.34
C VAL A 8 16.56 -1.98 0.58
N ALA A 9 15.25 -2.11 0.78
CA ALA A 9 14.25 -1.36 0.02
C ALA A 9 14.17 0.10 0.52
N PRO A 10 14.31 1.09 -0.39
CA PRO A 10 14.12 2.49 -0.06
C PRO A 10 12.64 2.89 -0.11
N ASN A 11 12.37 4.17 0.23
CA ASN A 11 11.09 4.84 0.04
C ASN A 11 9.94 4.22 0.85
N LEU A 12 8.83 3.91 0.19
CA LEU A 12 7.58 3.50 0.83
C LEU A 12 7.30 2.00 0.80
N PRO A 13 7.25 1.30 -0.36
CA PRO A 13 6.61 -0.03 -0.42
C PRO A 13 7.35 -1.08 0.43
N GLY A 14 8.68 -1.12 0.34
CA GLY A 14 9.48 -2.05 1.16
C GLY A 14 9.50 -1.69 2.65
N PRO A 15 9.73 -0.42 3.05
CA PRO A 15 9.62 -0.01 4.45
C PRO A 15 8.23 -0.20 5.06
N LEU A 16 7.15 -0.08 4.27
CA LEU A 16 5.79 -0.40 4.69
C LEU A 16 5.66 -1.90 5.01
N ALA A 17 6.13 -2.77 4.11
CA ALA A 17 6.14 -4.22 4.35
C ALA A 17 6.97 -4.60 5.59
N ALA A 18 8.18 -4.04 5.71
CA ALA A 18 9.04 -4.20 6.88
C ALA A 18 8.34 -3.80 8.19
N ARG A 19 7.64 -2.66 8.21
CA ARG A 19 6.86 -2.21 9.36
C ARG A 19 5.73 -3.17 9.73
N HIS A 20 5.06 -3.76 8.74
CA HIS A 20 4.05 -4.78 9.01
C HIS A 20 4.67 -6.03 9.63
N LEU A 21 5.83 -6.48 9.14
CA LEU A 21 6.54 -7.60 9.72
C LEU A 21 7.03 -7.33 11.16
N VAL A 22 7.49 -6.11 11.48
CA VAL A 22 7.77 -5.68 12.87
C VAL A 22 6.54 -5.84 13.76
N ARG A 23 5.37 -5.39 13.29
CA ARG A 23 4.10 -5.51 14.04
C ARG A 23 3.65 -6.97 14.23
N LEU A 24 4.07 -7.87 13.35
CA LEU A 24 3.86 -9.31 13.46
C LEU A 24 4.93 -10.00 14.34
N GLY A 25 5.88 -9.24 14.91
CA GLY A 25 6.88 -9.74 15.85
C GLY A 25 8.24 -10.08 15.22
N ALA A 26 8.48 -9.74 13.96
CA ALA A 26 9.79 -9.92 13.33
C ALA A 26 10.81 -8.90 13.86
N SER A 27 12.07 -9.32 13.98
CA SER A 27 13.21 -8.40 14.10
C SER A 27 13.63 -7.98 12.70
N VAL A 28 13.79 -6.68 12.47
CA VAL A 28 14.08 -6.16 11.13
C VAL A 28 15.34 -5.31 11.13
N THR A 29 16.26 -5.61 10.23
CA THR A 29 17.45 -4.81 9.95
C THR A 29 17.31 -4.13 8.59
N LYS A 30 17.24 -2.80 8.56
CA LYS A 30 17.30 -2.00 7.33
C LYS A 30 18.75 -1.69 7.00
N VAL A 31 19.18 -2.08 5.81
CA VAL A 31 20.48 -1.77 5.25
C VAL A 31 20.32 -0.60 4.28
N GLU A 32 20.89 0.55 4.63
CA GLU A 32 20.87 1.76 3.83
C GLU A 32 22.19 1.94 3.08
N SER A 33 22.10 2.52 1.87
CA SER A 33 23.31 2.97 1.18
C SER A 33 23.96 4.16 1.93
N PRO A 34 25.23 4.49 1.67
CA PRO A 34 25.86 5.70 2.22
C PRO A 34 25.12 7.01 1.90
N HIS A 35 24.26 7.02 0.88
CA HIS A 35 23.44 8.17 0.51
C HIS A 35 22.11 8.24 1.27
N GLY A 36 21.81 7.25 2.12
CA GLY A 36 20.56 7.15 2.87
C GLY A 36 19.36 6.72 2.02
N ASP A 37 18.20 6.75 2.66
CA ASP A 37 16.88 6.55 2.03
C ASP A 37 16.31 7.89 1.55
N PRO A 38 15.85 8.03 0.29
CA PRO A 38 15.25 9.28 -0.19
C PRO A 38 14.02 9.73 0.61
N ALA A 39 13.31 8.81 1.29
CA ALA A 39 12.20 9.17 2.19
C ALA A 39 12.63 10.04 3.38
N GLN A 40 13.93 10.17 3.69
CA GLN A 40 14.45 11.11 4.67
C GLN A 40 14.09 12.58 4.35
N ALA A 41 13.72 12.91 3.10
CA ALA A 41 13.12 14.19 2.75
C ALA A 41 11.80 14.50 3.51
N PHE A 42 11.16 13.48 4.09
CA PHE A 42 9.97 13.58 4.95
C PHE A 42 10.26 12.94 6.33
N PRO A 43 11.04 13.59 7.21
CA PRO A 43 11.64 12.94 8.38
C PRO A 43 10.64 12.25 9.32
N GLN A 44 9.50 12.89 9.61
CA GLN A 44 8.49 12.32 10.50
C GLN A 44 7.88 11.04 9.92
N TRP A 45 7.65 11.02 8.61
CA TRP A 45 7.09 9.86 7.94
C TRP A 45 8.13 8.74 7.80
N PHE A 46 9.37 9.09 7.49
CA PHE A 46 10.50 8.16 7.47
C PHE A 46 10.70 7.46 8.82
N GLU A 47 10.72 8.20 9.93
CA GLU A 47 10.81 7.61 11.26
C GLU A 47 9.59 6.73 11.58
N ALA A 48 8.39 7.16 11.23
CA ALA A 48 7.17 6.35 11.43
C ALA A 48 7.12 5.06 10.58
N LEU A 49 7.76 5.05 9.41
CA LEU A 49 7.90 3.85 8.57
C LEU A 49 8.94 2.88 9.12
N ASN A 50 10.05 3.41 9.66
CA ASN A 50 11.18 2.61 10.10
C ASN A 50 11.21 2.34 11.62
N ALA A 51 10.17 2.76 12.34
CA ALA A 51 10.02 2.50 13.77
C ALA A 51 10.09 0.99 14.08
N GLY A 52 10.95 0.63 15.04
CA GLY A 52 11.18 -0.77 15.45
C GLY A 52 12.20 -1.52 14.59
N GLN A 53 12.79 -0.89 13.57
CA GLN A 53 13.86 -1.48 12.75
C GLN A 53 15.24 -1.02 13.25
N VAL A 54 16.23 -1.92 13.20
CA VAL A 54 17.64 -1.57 13.36
C VAL A 54 18.17 -1.07 12.02
N ARG A 55 18.85 0.08 11.98
CA ARG A 55 19.41 0.64 10.74
C ARG A 55 20.93 0.43 10.70
N LYS A 56 21.43 -0.06 9.58
CA LYS A 56 22.87 -0.24 9.29
C LYS A 56 23.19 0.39 7.93
N THR A 57 24.33 1.06 7.82
CA THR A 57 24.82 1.55 6.53
C THR A 57 25.82 0.57 5.93
N LEU A 58 25.64 0.16 4.68
CA LEU A 58 26.59 -0.63 3.89
C LEU A 58 26.59 -0.13 2.44
N ASP A 59 27.77 -0.01 1.83
CA ASP A 59 27.90 0.23 0.39
C ASP A 59 28.04 -1.09 -0.36
N LEU A 60 26.93 -1.59 -0.91
CA LEU A 60 26.92 -2.83 -1.70
C LEU A 60 27.68 -2.72 -3.05
N LYS A 61 28.36 -1.62 -3.33
CA LYS A 61 29.35 -1.51 -4.42
C LYS A 61 30.76 -1.90 -3.98
N VAL A 62 31.02 -1.93 -2.67
CA VAL A 62 32.30 -2.28 -2.06
C VAL A 62 32.31 -3.79 -1.75
N PRO A 63 33.29 -4.56 -2.26
CA PRO A 63 33.36 -6.02 -2.04
C PRO A 63 33.32 -6.43 -0.56
N GLU A 64 33.99 -5.69 0.31
CA GLU A 64 34.05 -5.97 1.74
C GLU A 64 32.67 -5.81 2.41
N ASP A 65 31.89 -4.81 2.00
CA ASP A 65 30.53 -4.59 2.49
C ASP A 65 29.54 -5.62 1.93
N ARG A 66 29.79 -6.17 0.73
CA ARG A 66 29.02 -7.31 0.20
C ARG A 66 29.21 -8.55 1.05
N GLU A 67 30.43 -8.86 1.48
CA GLU A 67 30.67 -10.00 2.36
C GLU A 67 30.01 -9.81 3.74
N GLN A 68 30.07 -8.60 4.31
CA GLN A 68 29.30 -8.28 5.52
C GLN A 68 27.78 -8.41 5.33
N PHE A 69 27.27 -8.05 4.14
CA PHE A 69 25.87 -8.21 3.83
C PHE A 69 25.48 -9.68 3.70
N VAL A 70 26.32 -10.52 3.08
CA VAL A 70 26.11 -11.98 3.02
C VAL A 70 26.11 -12.60 4.41
N GLU A 71 27.01 -12.18 5.30
CA GLU A 71 27.01 -12.62 6.70
C GLU A 71 25.70 -12.26 7.41
N LEU A 72 25.24 -11.02 7.24
CA LEU A 72 23.95 -10.57 7.77
C LEU A 72 22.78 -11.39 7.21
N LEU A 73 22.76 -11.66 5.90
CA LEU A 73 21.72 -12.47 5.25
C LEU A 73 21.75 -13.93 5.70
N SER A 74 22.92 -14.48 6.00
CA SER A 74 23.07 -15.87 6.46
C SER A 74 22.42 -16.13 7.82
N GLY A 75 22.20 -15.07 8.60
CA GLY A 75 21.43 -15.11 9.85
C GLY A 75 20.00 -14.60 9.72
N ALA A 76 19.50 -14.35 8.51
CA ALA A 76 18.15 -13.85 8.25
C ALA A 76 17.27 -14.93 7.59
N ASP A 77 15.97 -14.80 7.78
CA ASP A 77 14.97 -15.69 7.17
C ASP A 77 14.45 -15.11 5.84
N LEU A 78 14.48 -13.78 5.71
CA LEU A 78 13.91 -13.05 4.58
C LEU A 78 14.71 -11.79 4.24
N LEU A 79 14.88 -11.54 2.93
CA LEU A 79 15.30 -10.29 2.34
C LEU A 79 14.11 -9.60 1.64
N LEU A 80 13.92 -8.31 1.93
CA LEU A 80 13.10 -7.41 1.11
C LEU A 80 14.00 -6.50 0.27
N SER A 81 13.77 -6.42 -1.04
CA SER A 81 14.44 -5.45 -1.91
C SER A 81 13.43 -4.67 -2.76
N SER A 82 13.79 -3.45 -3.16
CA SER A 82 12.96 -2.66 -4.09
C SER A 82 13.86 -1.89 -5.06
N MET A 83 14.18 -2.53 -6.19
CA MET A 83 15.03 -1.99 -7.24
C MET A 83 14.80 -2.75 -8.55
N ARG A 84 15.27 -2.21 -9.67
CA ARG A 84 15.21 -2.90 -10.96
C ARG A 84 16.07 -4.16 -10.93
N PRO A 85 15.64 -5.26 -11.57
CA PRO A 85 16.45 -6.48 -11.65
C PRO A 85 17.85 -6.25 -12.23
N SER A 86 17.98 -5.42 -13.27
CA SER A 86 19.30 -5.07 -13.84
C SER A 86 20.23 -4.33 -12.86
N ALA A 87 19.67 -3.60 -11.90
CA ALA A 87 20.45 -2.96 -10.85
C ALA A 87 20.83 -3.96 -9.74
N ALA A 88 19.90 -4.83 -9.34
CA ALA A 88 20.16 -5.93 -8.40
C ALA A 88 21.26 -6.87 -8.92
N ASP A 89 21.21 -7.25 -10.19
CA ASP A 89 22.20 -8.09 -10.86
C ASP A 89 23.59 -7.44 -10.86
N ARG A 90 23.68 -6.16 -11.24
CA ARG A 90 24.94 -5.40 -11.21
C ARG A 90 25.55 -5.27 -9.81
N LEU A 91 24.70 -5.26 -8.78
CA LEU A 91 25.13 -5.26 -7.38
C LEU A 91 25.54 -6.66 -6.88
N GLY A 92 25.29 -7.72 -7.67
CA GLY A 92 25.49 -9.11 -7.27
C GLY A 92 24.46 -9.59 -6.24
N LEU A 93 23.30 -8.93 -6.15
CA LEU A 93 22.32 -9.21 -5.09
C LEU A 93 21.80 -10.65 -5.15
N TYR A 94 21.52 -11.16 -6.35
CA TYR A 94 21.02 -12.53 -6.53
C TYR A 94 22.04 -13.57 -6.10
N ASP A 95 23.33 -13.36 -6.42
CA ASP A 95 24.41 -14.23 -5.97
C ASP A 95 24.53 -14.23 -4.45
N MET A 96 24.42 -13.05 -3.82
CA MET A 96 24.44 -12.92 -2.35
C MET A 96 23.26 -13.65 -1.70
N VAL A 97 22.05 -13.52 -2.25
CA VAL A 97 20.85 -14.24 -1.79
C VAL A 97 21.02 -15.75 -1.92
N ALA A 98 21.51 -16.22 -3.07
CA ALA A 98 21.74 -17.65 -3.32
C ALA A 98 22.80 -18.24 -2.37
N ARG A 99 23.89 -17.50 -2.11
CA ARG A 99 24.93 -17.88 -1.14
C ARG A 99 24.38 -17.98 0.28
N ALA A 100 23.55 -17.02 0.68
CA ALA A 100 22.93 -16.99 2.01
C ALA A 100 21.77 -17.97 2.16
N ARG A 101 21.18 -18.45 1.04
CA ARG A 101 20.00 -19.33 1.00
C ARG A 101 18.79 -18.72 1.74
N VAL A 102 18.64 -17.40 1.65
CA VAL A 102 17.57 -16.64 2.31
C VAL A 102 16.35 -16.54 1.40
N ALA A 103 15.14 -16.45 1.97
CA ALA A 103 13.96 -16.10 1.18
C ALA A 103 14.10 -14.65 0.68
N HIS A 104 13.60 -14.34 -0.51
CA HIS A 104 13.74 -13.02 -1.12
C HIS A 104 12.42 -12.58 -1.75
N VAL A 105 11.87 -11.50 -1.22
CA VAL A 105 10.77 -10.76 -1.86
C VAL A 105 11.36 -9.55 -2.56
N GLU A 106 11.22 -9.56 -3.87
CA GLU A 106 11.68 -8.50 -4.76
C GLU A 106 10.50 -7.65 -5.21
N ILE A 107 10.52 -6.37 -4.82
CA ILE A 107 9.54 -5.37 -5.23
C ILE A 107 10.05 -4.66 -6.48
N VAL A 108 9.27 -4.69 -7.55
CA VAL A 108 9.53 -4.01 -8.82
C VAL A 108 8.37 -3.10 -9.18
N GLY A 109 8.60 -2.21 -10.14
CA GLY A 109 7.55 -1.35 -10.66
C GLY A 109 6.42 -2.12 -11.34
N ASP A 110 6.80 -3.00 -12.26
CA ASP A 110 5.91 -3.85 -13.05
C ASP A 110 6.54 -5.24 -13.17
N VAL A 111 5.79 -6.30 -12.89
CA VAL A 111 6.29 -7.68 -13.05
C VAL A 111 6.58 -8.01 -14.52
N GLU A 112 5.80 -7.47 -15.46
CA GLU A 112 5.93 -7.76 -16.90
C GLU A 112 7.12 -7.03 -17.53
N ALA A 113 7.39 -5.81 -17.08
CA ALA A 113 8.47 -4.96 -17.58
C ALA A 113 9.35 -4.40 -16.44
N PRO A 114 10.04 -5.26 -15.65
CA PRO A 114 10.61 -4.87 -14.36
C PRO A 114 11.83 -3.95 -14.42
N ASN A 115 12.37 -3.72 -15.62
CA ASN A 115 13.47 -2.78 -15.85
C ASN A 115 13.01 -1.41 -16.37
N GLU A 116 11.71 -1.26 -16.70
CA GLU A 116 11.17 0.01 -17.16
C GLU A 116 11.05 1.02 -16.01
N PRO A 117 11.30 2.31 -16.27
CA PRO A 117 11.09 3.35 -15.28
C PRO A 117 9.59 3.54 -15.01
N GLY A 118 9.23 3.57 -13.73
CA GLY A 118 7.93 4.04 -13.30
C GLY A 118 7.96 4.40 -11.81
N HIS A 119 6.93 5.12 -11.39
CA HIS A 119 6.70 5.53 -10.02
C HIS A 119 5.20 5.37 -9.73
N ASP A 120 4.82 5.40 -8.46
CA ASP A 120 3.43 5.35 -8.02
C ASP A 120 2.44 6.12 -8.93
N LEU A 121 2.70 7.41 -9.18
CA LEU A 121 1.83 8.26 -9.99
C LEU A 121 1.64 7.73 -11.42
N THR A 122 2.68 7.19 -12.05
CA THR A 122 2.59 6.66 -13.42
C THR A 122 1.79 5.35 -13.47
N TYR A 123 1.85 4.54 -12.41
CA TYR A 123 1.04 3.33 -12.33
C TYR A 123 -0.43 3.65 -12.08
N GLN A 124 -0.72 4.60 -11.17
CA GLN A 124 -2.09 5.11 -10.98
C GLN A 124 -2.65 5.73 -12.26
N ALA A 125 -1.82 6.46 -13.03
CA ALA A 125 -2.22 7.02 -14.32
C ALA A 125 -2.61 5.93 -15.32
N ALA A 126 -1.78 4.88 -15.46
CA ALA A 126 -2.05 3.75 -16.33
C ALA A 126 -3.31 2.97 -15.92
N ALA A 127 -3.58 2.90 -14.61
CA ALA A 127 -4.77 2.25 -14.06
C ALA A 127 -6.06 3.08 -14.22
N GLY A 128 -5.96 4.35 -14.65
CA GLY A 128 -7.11 5.24 -14.84
C GLY A 128 -7.70 5.80 -13.54
N LEU A 129 -6.93 5.80 -12.45
CA LEU A 129 -7.40 6.22 -11.12
C LEU A 129 -7.16 7.71 -10.81
N LEU A 130 -6.60 8.47 -11.76
CA LEU A 130 -6.29 9.88 -11.59
C LEU A 130 -7.39 10.77 -12.17
N ASN A 131 -7.59 11.94 -11.57
CA ASN A 131 -8.53 12.97 -12.03
C ASN A 131 -7.79 14.30 -12.31
N PRO A 132 -7.15 14.48 -13.48
CA PRO A 132 -6.37 15.68 -13.75
C PRO A 132 -7.22 16.97 -13.68
N PRO A 133 -6.68 18.09 -13.15
CA PRO A 133 -5.30 18.29 -12.70
C PRO A 133 -5.05 17.94 -11.22
N GLU A 134 -5.97 17.26 -10.55
CA GLU A 134 -5.87 16.94 -9.13
C GLU A 134 -4.81 15.86 -8.88
N MET A 135 -3.96 16.09 -7.88
CA MET A 135 -2.99 15.09 -7.43
C MET A 135 -3.65 14.10 -6.47
N PRO A 136 -3.36 12.79 -6.58
CA PRO A 136 -3.86 11.81 -5.63
C PRO A 136 -3.27 12.10 -4.25
N ARG A 137 -4.10 11.99 -3.20
CA ARG A 137 -3.68 12.21 -1.81
C ARG A 137 -2.86 11.05 -1.24
N VAL A 138 -2.95 9.88 -1.85
CA VAL A 138 -2.31 8.63 -1.39
C VAL A 138 -1.56 8.02 -2.56
N PRO A 139 -0.29 7.58 -2.36
CA PRO A 139 0.42 6.79 -3.35
C PRO A 139 -0.06 5.34 -3.31
N TRP A 140 -1.19 5.06 -3.98
CA TRP A 140 -1.87 3.77 -3.89
C TRP A 140 -1.07 2.58 -4.42
N ALA A 141 -0.29 2.76 -5.49
CA ALA A 141 0.51 1.67 -6.03
C ALA A 141 1.63 1.27 -5.05
N ASP A 142 2.28 2.24 -4.42
CA ASP A 142 3.29 1.97 -3.38
C ASP A 142 2.65 1.32 -2.12
N VAL A 143 1.47 1.79 -1.70
CA VAL A 143 0.77 1.25 -0.53
C VAL A 143 0.35 -0.19 -0.77
N LEU A 144 -0.35 -0.46 -1.88
CA LEU A 144 -0.83 -1.80 -2.23
C LEU A 144 0.34 -2.75 -2.45
N GLY A 145 1.39 -2.31 -3.15
CA GLY A 145 2.61 -3.09 -3.32
C GLY A 145 3.30 -3.44 -1.99
N GLY A 146 3.25 -2.56 -0.99
CA GLY A 146 3.75 -2.87 0.37
C GLY A 146 2.91 -3.92 1.10
N TYR A 147 1.58 -3.92 0.93
CA TYR A 147 0.71 -4.96 1.46
C TYR A 147 0.95 -6.30 0.74
N GLU A 148 1.06 -6.31 -0.58
CA GLU A 148 1.38 -7.50 -1.36
C GLU A 148 2.76 -8.07 -1.02
N ALA A 149 3.76 -7.20 -0.85
CA ALA A 149 5.09 -7.61 -0.38
C ALA A 149 5.03 -8.25 1.02
N THR A 150 4.13 -7.78 1.89
CA THR A 150 3.90 -8.41 3.20
C THR A 150 3.30 -9.81 3.04
N ILE A 151 2.32 -9.98 2.16
CA ILE A 151 1.69 -11.29 1.89
C ILE A 151 2.72 -12.25 1.26
N ALA A 152 3.47 -11.78 0.27
CA ALA A 152 4.54 -12.54 -0.38
C ALA A 152 5.65 -12.93 0.61
N ALA A 153 5.98 -12.07 1.57
CA ALA A 153 6.92 -12.37 2.64
C ALA A 153 6.43 -13.52 3.53
N LEU A 154 5.17 -13.49 3.96
CA LEU A 154 4.58 -14.56 4.77
C LEU A 154 4.54 -15.89 4.01
N ASP A 155 4.20 -15.86 2.72
CA ASP A 155 4.21 -17.05 1.87
C ASP A 155 5.62 -17.61 1.67
N ALA A 156 6.59 -16.74 1.35
CA ALA A 156 7.98 -17.13 1.15
C ALA A 156 8.62 -17.70 2.43
N LEU A 157 8.34 -17.11 3.59
CA LEU A 157 8.78 -17.61 4.90
C LEU A 157 8.20 -19.00 5.20
N ARG A 158 6.90 -19.21 4.93
CA ARG A 158 6.24 -20.49 5.12
C ARG A 158 6.81 -21.58 4.22
N GLU A 159 7.03 -21.27 2.94
CA GLU A 159 7.66 -22.21 2.00
C GLU A 159 9.10 -22.52 2.41
N HIS A 160 9.87 -21.50 2.77
CA HIS A 160 11.26 -21.66 3.19
C HIS A 160 11.36 -22.52 4.46
N GLU A 161 10.52 -22.28 5.47
CA GLU A 161 10.45 -23.10 6.69
C GLU A 161 10.07 -24.55 6.38
N HIS A 162 9.10 -24.76 5.49
CA HIS A 162 8.67 -26.10 5.08
C HIS A 162 9.79 -26.85 4.34
N ALA A 163 10.47 -26.19 3.40
CA ALA A 163 11.59 -26.76 2.67
C ALA A 163 12.74 -27.17 3.62
N GLN A 164 13.08 -26.31 4.59
CA GLN A 164 14.11 -26.61 5.59
C GLN A 164 13.76 -27.84 6.44
N LYS A 165 12.49 -28.01 6.84
CA LYS A 165 12.04 -29.22 7.56
C LYS A 165 12.18 -30.50 6.74
N MET A 166 12.16 -30.38 5.42
CA MET A 166 12.37 -31.48 4.47
C MET A 166 13.85 -31.68 4.09
N GLY A 167 14.78 -30.91 4.69
CA GLY A 167 16.22 -30.95 4.37
C GLY A 167 16.59 -30.26 3.06
N ILE A 168 15.68 -29.45 2.49
CA ILE A 168 15.91 -28.66 1.28
C ILE A 168 16.35 -27.26 1.71
N HIS A 169 17.60 -26.92 1.43
CA HIS A 169 18.20 -25.63 1.79
C HIS A 169 18.47 -24.80 0.52
N GLN A 170 17.43 -24.15 0.00
CA GLN A 170 17.50 -23.27 -1.17
C GLN A 170 16.79 -21.95 -0.89
N ALA A 171 17.23 -20.89 -1.56
CA ALA A 171 16.53 -19.61 -1.53
C ALA A 171 15.15 -19.73 -2.18
N VAL A 172 14.14 -19.09 -1.58
CA VAL A 172 12.79 -18.93 -2.13
C VAL A 172 12.68 -17.53 -2.69
N HIS A 173 12.21 -17.36 -3.92
CA HIS A 173 12.03 -16.05 -4.54
C HIS A 173 10.55 -15.75 -4.80
N ARG A 174 10.15 -14.50 -4.55
CA ARG A 174 8.85 -13.93 -4.91
C ARG A 174 9.07 -12.55 -5.51
N ARG A 175 8.35 -12.23 -6.57
CA ARG A 175 8.34 -10.90 -7.17
C ARG A 175 6.97 -10.25 -7.02
N VAL A 176 6.95 -9.01 -6.58
CA VAL A 176 5.74 -8.18 -6.40
C VAL A 176 5.87 -6.94 -7.27
N GLY A 177 4.82 -6.60 -8.01
CA GLY A 177 4.79 -5.42 -8.87
C GLY A 177 3.82 -4.37 -8.38
N LEU A 178 4.30 -3.13 -8.23
CA LEU A 178 3.47 -2.01 -7.79
C LEU A 178 2.30 -1.74 -8.75
N LYS A 179 2.54 -1.91 -10.05
CA LYS A 179 1.52 -1.78 -11.10
C LYS A 179 0.39 -2.79 -10.94
N GLN A 180 0.72 -4.05 -10.65
CA GLN A 180 -0.27 -5.12 -10.51
C GLN A 180 -1.24 -4.84 -9.34
N GLY A 181 -0.72 -4.40 -8.19
CA GLY A 181 -1.60 -4.08 -7.06
C GLY A 181 -2.58 -2.94 -7.33
N VAL A 182 -2.15 -1.89 -8.03
CA VAL A 182 -3.08 -0.80 -8.39
C VAL A 182 -4.03 -1.18 -9.53
N ASP A 183 -3.62 -2.07 -10.43
CA ASP A 183 -4.50 -2.64 -11.46
C ASP A 183 -5.66 -3.39 -10.80
N ASP A 184 -5.38 -4.24 -9.81
CA ASP A 184 -6.41 -4.98 -9.06
C ASP A 184 -7.39 -4.03 -8.37
N ALA A 185 -6.88 -2.98 -7.72
CA ALA A 185 -7.73 -1.94 -7.11
C ALA A 185 -8.58 -1.17 -8.14
N ALA A 186 -8.13 -1.06 -9.39
CA ALA A 186 -8.83 -0.41 -10.48
C ALA A 186 -9.84 -1.31 -11.21
N GLU A 187 -9.97 -2.60 -10.85
CA GLU A 187 -10.83 -3.55 -11.58
C GLU A 187 -12.26 -3.05 -11.73
N ALA A 188 -12.89 -2.61 -10.62
CA ALA A 188 -14.27 -2.11 -10.63
C ALA A 188 -14.47 -0.93 -11.60
N PHE A 189 -13.47 -0.06 -11.72
CA PHE A 189 -13.48 1.03 -12.69
C PHE A 189 -13.32 0.51 -14.12
N ARG A 190 -12.36 -0.38 -14.36
CA ARG A 190 -12.06 -0.92 -15.69
C ARG A 190 -13.20 -1.75 -16.29
N ILE A 191 -13.93 -2.50 -15.46
CA ILE A 191 -15.13 -3.24 -15.90
C ILE A 191 -16.39 -2.36 -15.97
N GLY A 192 -16.28 -1.08 -15.61
CA GLY A 192 -17.36 -0.10 -15.68
C GLY A 192 -18.34 -0.13 -14.51
N ALA A 193 -18.07 -0.86 -13.42
CA ALA A 193 -18.95 -0.93 -12.24
C ALA A 193 -19.07 0.41 -11.49
N THR A 194 -18.10 1.31 -11.67
CA THR A 194 -18.13 2.69 -11.12
C THR A 194 -18.26 3.77 -12.20
N ALA A 195 -18.56 3.39 -13.45
CA ALA A 195 -18.75 4.33 -14.56
C ALA A 195 -19.96 5.25 -14.32
N PRO A 196 -20.02 6.45 -14.94
CA PRO A 196 -21.16 7.35 -14.81
C PRO A 196 -22.50 6.66 -15.06
N GLY A 197 -23.44 6.80 -14.12
CA GLY A 197 -24.76 6.17 -14.17
C GLY A 197 -24.86 4.88 -13.36
N GLN A 198 -23.75 4.35 -12.85
CA GLN A 198 -23.76 3.19 -11.95
C GLN A 198 -24.02 3.60 -10.49
N ILE A 199 -24.47 2.64 -9.68
CA ILE A 199 -24.84 2.87 -8.26
C ILE A 199 -23.67 3.50 -7.48
N LEU A 200 -22.46 2.97 -7.66
CA LEU A 200 -21.26 3.44 -6.96
C LEU A 200 -20.61 4.67 -7.60
N SER A 201 -21.17 5.18 -8.70
CA SER A 201 -20.63 6.36 -9.42
C SER A 201 -21.13 7.68 -8.87
N GLY A 202 -21.95 7.65 -7.82
CA GLY A 202 -22.70 8.82 -7.36
C GLY A 202 -23.97 9.12 -8.16
N ALA A 203 -24.40 8.24 -9.08
CA ALA A 203 -25.61 8.47 -9.87
C ALA A 203 -26.88 8.39 -9.00
N HIS A 204 -26.88 7.51 -7.99
CA HIS A 204 -27.98 7.34 -7.06
C HIS A 204 -27.99 8.49 -6.03
N PRO A 205 -29.10 9.20 -5.77
CA PRO A 205 -29.12 10.31 -4.79
C PRO A 205 -28.64 9.90 -3.40
N GLN A 206 -28.95 8.68 -2.98
CA GLN A 206 -28.56 8.11 -1.69
C GLN A 206 -27.11 7.61 -1.66
N TYR A 207 -26.36 7.77 -2.74
CA TYR A 207 -24.91 7.53 -2.81
C TYR A 207 -24.22 8.74 -3.41
N GLY A 208 -23.51 9.54 -2.62
CA GLY A 208 -22.80 10.70 -3.13
C GLY A 208 -22.43 11.72 -2.08
N MET A 209 -21.94 12.86 -2.53
CA MET A 209 -21.48 13.94 -1.65
C MET A 209 -22.40 15.16 -1.79
N TYR A 210 -22.72 15.77 -0.66
CA TYR A 210 -23.61 16.92 -0.56
C TYR A 210 -22.96 18.06 0.23
N GLN A 211 -23.21 19.30 -0.18
CA GLN A 211 -22.81 20.47 0.60
C GLN A 211 -23.67 20.58 1.86
N THR A 212 -23.01 20.81 2.97
CA THR A 212 -23.62 21.23 4.23
C THR A 212 -23.40 22.73 4.42
N GLN A 213 -23.85 23.31 5.53
CA GLN A 213 -23.66 24.75 5.79
C GLN A 213 -22.18 25.16 5.87
N ASP A 214 -21.32 24.27 6.36
CA ASP A 214 -19.92 24.56 6.70
C ASP A 214 -18.92 23.60 6.02
N GLY A 215 -19.40 22.66 5.20
CA GLY A 215 -18.57 21.61 4.65
C GLY A 215 -19.28 20.72 3.65
N TRP A 216 -18.95 19.43 3.72
CA TRP A 216 -19.46 18.39 2.82
C TRP A 216 -19.72 17.13 3.62
N ILE A 217 -20.78 16.42 3.26
CA ILE A 217 -21.13 15.11 3.81
C ILE A 217 -21.18 14.07 2.70
N ALA A 218 -20.54 12.93 2.93
CA ALA A 218 -20.69 11.72 2.13
C ALA A 218 -21.89 10.94 2.63
N VAL A 219 -22.70 10.44 1.69
CA VAL A 219 -23.92 9.67 1.92
C VAL A 219 -23.74 8.34 1.19
N ALA A 220 -23.93 7.23 1.88
CA ALA A 220 -23.82 5.88 1.32
C ALA A 220 -25.00 4.97 1.70
N ALA A 221 -26.23 5.49 1.63
CA ALA A 221 -27.46 4.82 2.08
C ALA A 221 -28.12 3.99 0.96
N ILE A 222 -27.39 3.03 0.39
CA ILE A 222 -27.86 2.21 -0.76
C ILE A 222 -28.52 0.90 -0.33
N GLU A 223 -28.21 0.40 0.86
CA GLU A 223 -28.83 -0.80 1.42
C GLU A 223 -30.33 -0.53 1.67
N PRO A 224 -31.22 -1.52 1.44
CA PRO A 224 -32.66 -1.29 1.44
C PRO A 224 -33.21 -0.59 2.70
N HIS A 225 -32.67 -0.89 3.88
CA HIS A 225 -33.11 -0.29 5.14
C HIS A 225 -32.63 1.15 5.30
N PHE A 226 -31.34 1.45 5.03
CA PHE A 226 -30.83 2.82 5.04
C PHE A 226 -31.53 3.69 3.98
N HIS A 227 -31.74 3.14 2.79
CA HIS A 227 -32.47 3.81 1.71
C HIS A 227 -33.88 4.20 2.14
N ALA A 228 -34.63 3.25 2.72
CA ALA A 228 -35.99 3.50 3.20
C ALA A 228 -36.02 4.56 4.31
N THR A 229 -35.12 4.47 5.29
CA THR A 229 -35.01 5.44 6.39
C THR A 229 -34.67 6.83 5.87
N LEU A 230 -33.62 6.96 5.04
CA LEU A 230 -33.21 8.25 4.49
C LEU A 230 -34.32 8.88 3.65
N THR A 231 -34.99 8.08 2.81
CA THR A 231 -36.10 8.53 1.98
C THR A 231 -37.28 9.02 2.82
N ALA A 232 -37.64 8.29 3.87
CA ALA A 232 -38.74 8.68 4.76
C ALA A 232 -38.46 9.99 5.51
N LEU A 233 -37.20 10.26 5.84
CA LEU A 233 -36.80 11.42 6.64
C LEU A 233 -36.48 12.66 5.79
N LEU A 234 -35.81 12.48 4.64
CA LEU A 234 -35.21 13.56 3.85
C LEU A 234 -35.59 13.52 2.36
N GLY A 235 -36.37 12.54 1.90
CA GLY A 235 -36.77 12.38 0.50
C GLY A 235 -35.80 11.56 -0.35
N ASP A 236 -36.17 11.31 -1.60
CA ASP A 236 -35.47 10.38 -2.51
C ASP A 236 -34.72 11.05 -3.67
N SER A 237 -34.94 12.35 -3.90
CA SER A 237 -34.33 13.06 -5.03
C SER A 237 -33.05 13.79 -4.65
N ARG A 238 -32.11 13.89 -5.59
CA ARG A 238 -30.83 14.60 -5.39
C ARG A 238 -31.05 16.08 -5.02
N SER A 239 -32.04 16.74 -5.62
CA SER A 239 -32.38 18.13 -5.29
C SER A 239 -32.92 18.27 -3.88
N THR A 240 -33.81 17.38 -3.45
CA THR A 240 -34.41 17.41 -2.11
C THR A 240 -33.33 17.15 -1.05
N LEU A 241 -32.49 16.13 -1.26
CA LEU A 241 -31.37 15.84 -0.36
C LEU A 241 -30.39 17.01 -0.27
N ALA A 242 -30.00 17.61 -1.41
CA ALA A 242 -29.11 18.77 -1.40
C ALA A 242 -29.69 19.96 -0.62
N GLU A 243 -30.99 20.26 -0.81
CA GLU A 243 -31.67 21.31 -0.06
C GLU A 243 -31.68 21.01 1.44
N HIS A 244 -31.98 19.77 1.85
CA HIS A 244 -31.92 19.39 3.25
C HIS A 244 -30.51 19.53 3.81
N PHE A 245 -29.50 18.90 3.19
CA PHE A 245 -28.14 18.89 3.71
C PHE A 245 -27.56 20.30 3.87
N SER A 246 -27.88 21.23 2.97
CA SER A 246 -27.44 22.63 3.06
C SER A 246 -27.96 23.41 4.29
N LYS A 247 -29.01 22.95 4.97
CA LYS A 247 -29.68 23.69 6.06
C LYS A 247 -29.01 23.58 7.42
N ARG A 248 -28.09 22.63 7.61
CA ARG A 248 -27.43 22.34 8.91
C ARG A 248 -25.93 22.19 8.73
N SER A 249 -25.21 22.39 9.82
CA SER A 249 -23.77 22.12 9.89
C SER A 249 -23.48 20.63 9.68
N THR A 250 -22.25 20.32 9.30
CA THR A 250 -21.78 18.94 9.16
C THR A 250 -21.91 18.18 10.47
N ALA A 251 -21.58 18.81 11.60
CA ALA A 251 -21.68 18.19 12.92
C ALA A 251 -23.12 17.80 13.30
N GLU A 252 -24.11 18.65 12.99
CA GLU A 252 -25.52 18.32 13.22
C GLU A 252 -25.98 17.14 12.36
N TRP A 253 -25.46 17.00 11.14
CA TRP A 253 -25.76 15.85 10.30
C TRP A 253 -25.12 14.56 10.77
N LEU A 254 -23.93 14.61 11.36
CA LEU A 254 -23.31 13.43 11.98
C LEU A 254 -24.12 12.95 13.20
N GLU A 255 -24.61 13.88 14.02
CA GLU A 255 -25.48 13.53 15.14
C GLU A 255 -26.82 12.95 14.64
N PHE A 256 -27.42 13.55 13.61
CA PHE A 256 -28.60 13.00 12.93
C PHE A 256 -28.34 11.59 12.40
N ALA A 257 -27.20 11.37 11.75
CA ALA A 257 -26.82 10.06 11.21
C ALA A 257 -26.74 9.00 12.30
N LYS A 258 -26.13 9.33 13.44
CA LYS A 258 -26.03 8.46 14.60
C LYS A 258 -27.41 8.15 15.22
N GLN A 259 -28.30 9.14 15.31
CA GLN A 259 -29.64 8.97 15.86
C GLN A 259 -30.53 8.07 15.01
N HIS A 260 -30.32 8.09 13.68
CA HIS A 260 -31.15 7.37 12.73
C HIS A 260 -30.47 6.15 12.09
N ASP A 261 -29.27 5.79 12.56
CA ASP A 261 -28.45 4.71 12.02
C ASP A 261 -28.28 4.81 10.50
N LEU A 262 -27.71 5.95 10.05
CA LEU A 262 -27.48 6.23 8.64
C LEU A 262 -25.98 6.30 8.32
N PRO A 263 -25.52 5.77 7.17
CA PRO A 263 -24.13 5.78 6.75
C PRO A 263 -23.76 7.15 6.13
N LEU A 264 -23.68 8.17 6.99
CA LEU A 264 -23.23 9.52 6.62
C LEU A 264 -21.93 9.85 7.34
N ASP A 265 -20.99 10.48 6.64
CA ASP A 265 -19.74 10.95 7.25
C ASP A 265 -19.22 12.25 6.63
N ALA A 266 -18.44 13.03 7.38
CA ALA A 266 -17.87 14.28 6.92
C ALA A 266 -16.79 14.03 5.86
N VAL A 267 -16.77 14.84 4.80
CA VAL A 267 -15.69 14.82 3.82
C VAL A 267 -14.53 15.67 4.34
N GLU A 268 -13.50 15.03 4.88
CA GLU A 268 -12.31 15.72 5.39
C GLU A 268 -11.46 16.35 4.27
N LYS A 269 -11.46 17.69 4.24
CA LYS A 269 -10.51 18.51 3.48
C LYS A 269 -9.42 18.94 4.46
N ARG A 270 -8.27 18.26 4.42
CA ARG A 270 -7.09 18.71 5.19
C ARG A 270 -6.60 20.06 4.71
#